data_AF-J9FUN2-F1
#
_entry.id   AF-J9FUN2-F1
#
_cell.length_a   1.000
_cell.length_b   1.000
_cell.length_c   1.000
_cell.angle_alpha   90.00
_cell.angle_beta   90.00
_cell.angle_gamma   90.00
#
_symmetry.space_group_name_H-M   'P 1'
#
loop_
_entity.id
_entity.type
_entity.pdbx_description
1 polymer ?
#
loop_
_entity_poly.entity_id
_entity_poly.type
_entity_poly.pdbx_seq_one_letter_code
_entity_poly.pdbx_strand_id
1 'polypeptide(L)'
;MHVDASNHTPRSLKNAMTIMYSKEDILFKALKVQTSREQEYCQKVRPIVLEKIRRMPNSTISMEQLKRVWYGGRDGSQNHYDSTRYYALNLHAVFSKGTLEWRCFESTLHAGKVRANITLALAISAQAINQKCTQMRKTEITENPAFTFRTFLLRLGLIGPEYKNVREHLLANLEGDRAWRYDRSTYECLNRNHRAEDAR
;
A
#
# COMPACT_ATOMS: atom_id res chain seq x y z
N MET A 1 -3.25 7.36 -10.95
CA MET A 1 -4.16 8.17 -10.10
C MET A 1 -3.33 9.14 -9.30
N HIS A 2 -3.76 10.40 -9.18
CA HIS A 2 -3.08 11.41 -8.37
C HIS A 2 -3.92 11.73 -7.12
N VAL A 3 -3.26 11.80 -5.96
CA VAL A 3 -3.82 12.33 -4.71
C VAL A 3 -3.05 13.59 -4.37
N ASP A 4 -3.73 14.59 -3.82
CA ASP A 4 -3.10 15.83 -3.36
C ASP A 4 -1.95 15.55 -2.36
N ALA A 5 -0.84 16.27 -2.50
CA ALA A 5 0.33 16.12 -1.63
C ALA A 5 0.58 17.32 -0.72
N SER A 6 -0.33 18.30 -0.67
CA SER A 6 -0.13 19.51 0.12
C SER A 6 0.04 19.24 1.63
N ASN A 7 -0.65 18.22 2.15
CA ASN A 7 -0.52 17.78 3.55
C ASN A 7 0.63 16.77 3.78
N HIS A 8 1.37 16.40 2.74
CA HIS A 8 2.51 15.48 2.88
C HIS A 8 3.80 16.23 3.27
N THR A 9 4.32 15.92 4.46
CA THR A 9 5.67 16.29 4.90
C THR A 9 6.72 15.29 4.41
N PRO A 10 8.04 15.62 4.44
CA PRO A 10 9.10 14.67 4.11
C PRO A 10 9.04 13.39 4.96
N ARG A 11 8.69 13.52 6.25
CA ARG A 11 8.45 12.38 7.15
C ARG A 11 7.30 11.51 6.65
N SER A 12 6.19 12.11 6.26
CA SER A 12 5.03 11.34 5.77
C SER A 12 5.30 10.68 4.42
N LEU A 13 6.10 11.27 3.53
CA LEU A 13 6.50 10.64 2.26
C LEU A 13 7.42 9.45 2.50
N LYS A 14 8.37 9.58 3.44
CA LYS A 14 9.16 8.44 3.95
C LYS A 14 8.26 7.32 4.48
N ASN A 15 7.22 7.66 5.23
CA ASN A 15 6.24 6.67 5.70
C ASN A 15 5.47 6.03 4.54
N ALA A 16 4.99 6.82 3.58
CA ALA A 16 4.25 6.31 2.41
C ALA A 16 5.10 5.33 1.61
N MET A 17 6.36 5.66 1.34
CA MET A 17 7.30 4.73 0.68
C MET A 17 7.53 3.47 1.50
N THR A 18 7.65 3.59 2.82
CA THR A 18 7.84 2.42 3.69
C THR A 18 6.60 1.53 3.73
N ILE A 19 5.39 2.12 3.84
CA ILE A 19 4.13 1.36 3.80
C ILE A 19 3.99 0.67 2.44
N MET A 20 4.27 1.38 1.35
CA MET A 20 4.25 0.80 0.02
C MET A 20 5.22 -0.37 -0.09
N TYR A 21 6.49 -0.19 0.29
CA TYR A 21 7.48 -1.27 0.33
C TYR A 21 6.96 -2.48 1.12
N SER A 22 6.43 -2.25 2.31
CA SER A 22 5.88 -3.31 3.17
C SER A 22 4.69 -4.04 2.56
N LYS A 23 3.87 -3.38 1.73
CA LYS A 23 2.57 -3.89 1.28
C LYS A 23 2.48 -4.16 -0.22
N GLU A 24 3.46 -3.77 -1.02
CA GLU A 24 3.38 -3.82 -2.48
C GLU A 24 3.16 -5.24 -3.02
N ASP A 25 3.71 -6.28 -2.38
CA ASP A 25 3.51 -7.65 -2.88
C ASP A 25 2.05 -8.09 -2.76
N ILE A 26 1.41 -7.85 -1.59
CA ILE A 26 0.00 -8.17 -1.41
C ILE A 26 -0.91 -7.20 -2.19
N LEU A 27 -0.52 -5.93 -2.34
CA LEU A 27 -1.24 -4.95 -3.15
C LEU A 27 -1.22 -5.34 -4.63
N PHE A 28 -0.08 -5.79 -5.16
CA PHE A 28 0.04 -6.17 -6.56
C PHE A 28 -0.80 -7.42 -6.85
N LYS A 29 -0.81 -8.41 -5.94
CA LYS A 29 -1.72 -9.56 -6.03
C LYS A 29 -3.19 -9.12 -5.99
N ALA A 30 -3.56 -8.25 -5.04
CA ALA A 30 -4.93 -7.77 -4.88
C ALA A 30 -5.44 -6.97 -6.09
N LEU A 31 -4.60 -6.10 -6.64
CA LEU A 31 -4.91 -5.24 -7.78
C LEU A 31 -4.72 -5.94 -9.13
N LYS A 32 -4.23 -7.19 -9.14
CA LYS A 32 -3.92 -7.98 -10.34
C LYS A 32 -3.04 -7.18 -11.32
N VAL A 33 -1.98 -6.58 -10.79
CA VAL A 33 -1.01 -5.81 -11.60
C VAL A 33 -0.36 -6.74 -12.62
N GLN A 34 -0.41 -6.37 -13.90
CA GLN A 34 0.21 -7.16 -14.97
C GLN A 34 1.74 -7.14 -14.83
N THR A 35 2.40 -8.28 -15.07
CA THR A 35 3.86 -8.42 -14.96
C THR A 35 4.61 -7.42 -15.84
N SER A 36 4.14 -7.18 -17.06
CA SER A 36 4.72 -6.17 -17.96
C SER A 36 4.65 -4.76 -17.37
N ARG A 37 3.49 -4.39 -16.79
CA ARG A 37 3.32 -3.11 -16.11
C ARG A 37 4.21 -3.01 -14.89
N GLU A 38 4.33 -4.05 -14.08
CA GLU A 38 5.25 -4.10 -12.93
C GLU A 38 6.70 -3.85 -13.36
N GLN A 39 7.14 -4.43 -14.48
CA GLN A 39 8.53 -4.28 -14.95
C GLN A 39 8.82 -2.90 -15.55
N GLU A 40 7.86 -2.30 -16.27
CA GLU A 40 8.11 -1.09 -17.06
C GLU A 40 7.50 0.19 -16.47
N TYR A 41 6.25 0.13 -16.00
CA TYR A 41 5.47 1.33 -15.71
C TYR A 41 4.99 1.44 -14.26
N CYS A 42 5.20 0.43 -13.44
CA CYS A 42 4.67 0.33 -12.09
C CYS A 42 5.60 -0.51 -11.20
N GLN A 43 6.89 -0.18 -11.25
CA GLN A 43 7.92 -0.89 -10.50
C GLN A 43 7.72 -0.78 -8.99
N LYS A 44 8.13 -1.83 -8.30
CA LYS A 44 8.20 -1.87 -6.83
C LYS A 44 9.18 -0.85 -6.28
N VAL A 45 9.03 -0.51 -5.00
CA VAL A 45 9.87 0.46 -4.30
C VAL A 45 11.33 -0.01 -4.34
N ARG A 46 12.23 0.88 -4.81
CA ARG A 46 13.68 0.65 -4.81
C ARG A 46 14.22 0.54 -3.37
N PRO A 47 14.71 -0.64 -2.92
CA PRO A 47 15.16 -0.81 -1.54
C PRO A 47 16.29 0.15 -1.17
N ILE A 48 17.30 0.31 -2.05
CA ILE A 48 18.45 1.20 -1.84
C ILE A 48 18.01 2.66 -1.63
N VAL A 49 17.02 3.13 -2.39
CA VAL A 49 16.50 4.50 -2.24
C VAL A 49 15.76 4.65 -0.92
N LEU A 50 14.92 3.67 -0.57
CA LEU A 50 14.20 3.70 0.69
C LEU A 50 15.15 3.64 1.90
N GLU A 51 16.17 2.80 1.87
CA GLU A 51 17.20 2.71 2.93
C GLU A 51 17.90 4.06 3.14
N LYS A 52 18.33 4.71 2.05
CA LYS A 52 18.91 6.06 2.11
C LYS A 52 17.95 7.07 2.74
N ILE A 53 16.67 7.04 2.34
CA ILE A 53 15.65 7.92 2.92
C ILE A 53 15.43 7.66 4.41
N ARG A 54 15.44 6.39 4.81
CA ARG A 54 15.20 5.98 6.21
C ARG A 54 16.34 6.33 7.15
N ARG A 55 17.58 6.35 6.65
CA ARG A 55 18.75 6.79 7.44
C ARG A 55 18.71 8.28 7.79
N MET A 56 17.93 9.09 7.06
CA MET A 56 17.76 10.50 7.39
C MET A 56 16.91 10.66 8.67
N PRO A 57 17.34 11.46 9.67
CA PRO A 57 16.54 11.69 10.87
C PRO A 57 15.20 12.37 10.56
N ASN A 58 14.15 11.99 11.27
CA ASN A 58 12.81 12.59 11.07
C ASN A 58 12.73 14.05 11.49
N SER A 59 13.60 14.50 12.40
CA SER A 59 13.67 15.89 12.89
C SER A 59 14.31 16.85 11.89
N THR A 60 15.13 16.36 10.95
CA THR A 60 15.94 17.21 10.07
C THR A 60 15.72 16.96 8.58
N ILE A 61 14.98 15.91 8.21
CA ILE A 61 14.70 15.60 6.80
C ILE A 61 13.91 16.72 6.12
N SER A 62 14.43 17.23 5.00
CA SER A 62 13.77 18.22 4.14
C SER A 62 13.22 17.63 2.84
N MET A 63 12.34 18.38 2.17
CA MET A 63 11.84 18.00 0.84
C MET A 63 12.96 17.90 -0.19
N GLU A 64 13.92 18.84 -0.16
CA GLU A 64 15.07 18.83 -1.08
C GLU A 64 15.99 17.63 -0.87
N GLN A 65 16.21 17.21 0.38
CA GLN A 65 16.97 15.98 0.65
C GLN A 65 16.24 14.75 0.11
N LEU A 66 14.93 14.66 0.32
CA LEU A 66 14.12 13.56 -0.19
C LEU A 66 14.12 13.53 -1.72
N LYS A 67 13.96 14.69 -2.36
CA LYS A 67 14.04 14.91 -3.81
C LYS A 67 15.38 14.44 -4.38
N ARG A 68 16.49 14.90 -3.79
CA ARG A 68 17.84 14.50 -4.22
C ARG A 68 18.04 12.99 -4.15
N VAL A 69 17.58 12.33 -3.09
CA VAL A 69 17.70 10.87 -2.96
C VAL A 69 16.79 10.15 -3.96
N TRP A 70 15.57 10.64 -4.17
CA TRP A 70 14.63 10.08 -5.16
C TRP A 70 15.20 10.07 -6.58
N TYR A 71 15.86 11.15 -6.98
CA TYR A 71 16.48 11.28 -8.29
C TYR A 71 17.91 10.71 -8.38
N GLY A 72 18.47 10.20 -7.28
CA GLY A 72 19.82 9.64 -7.28
C GLY A 72 20.93 10.70 -7.40
N GLY A 73 20.73 11.88 -6.83
CA GLY A 73 21.73 12.97 -6.78
C GLY A 73 21.57 14.04 -7.84
N ARG A 74 20.96 13.72 -8.99
CA ARG A 74 20.55 14.70 -10.01
C ARG A 74 19.19 15.31 -9.67
N ASP A 75 18.76 16.33 -10.44
CA ASP A 75 17.39 16.85 -10.37
C ASP A 75 16.66 16.56 -11.68
N GLY A 76 15.70 15.63 -11.62
CA GLY A 76 14.83 15.27 -12.74
C GLY A 76 13.43 15.88 -12.66
N SER A 77 13.17 16.79 -11.72
CA SER A 77 11.80 17.27 -11.43
C SER A 77 11.13 18.03 -12.57
N GLN A 78 11.90 18.65 -13.46
CA GLN A 78 11.39 19.34 -14.64
C GLN A 78 11.31 18.43 -15.88
N ASN A 79 11.86 17.21 -15.81
CA ASN A 79 11.85 16.30 -16.95
C ASN A 79 10.56 15.49 -16.96
N HIS A 80 9.68 15.75 -17.92
CA HIS A 80 8.45 14.99 -18.09
C HIS A 80 8.75 13.49 -18.24
N TYR A 81 9.75 13.05 -19.01
CA TYR A 81 10.01 11.62 -19.22
C TYR A 81 11.09 11.04 -18.29
N ASP A 82 11.22 11.58 -17.07
CA ASP A 82 12.19 11.07 -16.11
C ASP A 82 11.93 9.61 -15.74
N SER A 83 12.99 8.80 -15.73
CA SER A 83 12.89 7.37 -15.42
C SER A 83 12.41 7.08 -14.00
N THR A 84 12.51 8.05 -13.07
CA THR A 84 12.00 7.88 -11.71
C THR A 84 10.48 7.93 -11.61
N ARG A 85 9.76 8.20 -12.70
CA ARG A 85 8.29 8.19 -12.72
C ARG A 85 7.70 6.79 -12.58
N TYR A 86 8.42 5.76 -13.00
CA TYR A 86 7.84 4.46 -13.31
C TYR A 86 7.71 3.51 -12.11
N TYR A 87 7.42 4.05 -10.92
CA TYR A 87 7.18 3.29 -9.69
C TYR A 87 5.71 3.29 -9.29
N ALA A 88 5.27 2.21 -8.64
CA ALA A 88 3.90 2.04 -8.19
C ALA A 88 3.43 3.15 -7.25
N LEU A 89 4.33 3.61 -6.37
CA LEU A 89 4.22 4.88 -5.66
C LEU A 89 5.25 5.84 -6.24
N ASN A 90 4.79 6.78 -7.07
CA ASN A 90 5.65 7.70 -7.79
C ASN A 90 5.72 9.06 -7.07
N LEU A 91 6.92 9.36 -6.53
CA LEU A 91 7.20 10.63 -5.87
C LEU A 91 7.66 11.73 -6.83
N HIS A 92 8.01 11.43 -8.09
CA HIS A 92 8.31 12.47 -9.08
C HIS A 92 7.14 13.47 -9.18
N ALA A 93 5.90 12.98 -9.19
CA ALA A 93 4.69 13.80 -9.24
C ALA A 93 4.56 14.78 -8.06
N VAL A 94 5.19 14.48 -6.91
CA VAL A 94 5.18 15.38 -5.75
C VAL A 94 5.98 16.64 -6.09
N PHE A 95 7.14 16.45 -6.72
CA PHE A 95 8.06 17.53 -7.06
C PHE A 95 7.68 18.29 -8.34
N SER A 96 7.02 17.61 -9.28
CA SER A 96 6.66 18.22 -10.58
C SER A 96 5.22 18.72 -10.65
N LYS A 97 4.31 18.18 -9.82
CA LYS A 97 2.86 18.46 -9.89
C LYS A 97 2.20 18.75 -8.53
N GLY A 98 2.92 18.64 -7.42
CA GLY A 98 2.33 18.78 -6.08
C GLY A 98 1.38 17.64 -5.70
N THR A 99 1.51 16.46 -6.31
CA THR A 99 0.61 15.30 -6.06
C THR A 99 1.38 14.01 -5.85
N LEU A 100 0.83 13.08 -5.07
CA LEU A 100 1.37 11.72 -4.94
C LEU A 100 0.68 10.82 -5.97
N GLU A 101 1.47 10.24 -6.88
CA GLU A 101 0.93 9.40 -7.96
C GLU A 101 0.99 7.91 -7.61
N TRP A 102 -0.15 7.24 -7.77
CA TRP A 102 -0.34 5.81 -7.65
C TRP A 102 -0.50 5.18 -9.04
N ARG A 103 0.46 4.33 -9.43
CA ARG A 103 0.53 3.72 -10.77
C ARG A 103 0.04 2.27 -10.83
N CYS A 104 -0.12 1.63 -9.68
CA CYS A 104 -0.57 0.23 -9.57
C CYS A 104 -2.05 0.00 -9.90
N PHE A 105 -2.83 1.07 -10.06
CA PHE A 105 -4.23 0.95 -10.46
C PHE A 105 -4.35 0.80 -11.98
N GLU A 106 -5.14 -0.19 -12.41
CA GLU A 106 -5.56 -0.36 -13.80
C GLU A 106 -6.66 0.66 -14.15
N SER A 107 -6.67 1.16 -15.38
CA SER A 107 -7.76 1.97 -15.90
C SER A 107 -9.05 1.14 -15.94
N THR A 108 -10.16 1.70 -15.49
CA THR A 108 -11.44 0.98 -15.45
C THR A 108 -12.62 1.95 -15.46
N LEU A 109 -13.71 1.56 -16.13
CA LEU A 109 -15.00 2.26 -16.11
C LEU A 109 -15.93 1.75 -15.00
N HIS A 110 -15.53 0.72 -14.26
CA HIS A 110 -16.35 0.15 -13.19
C HIS A 110 -16.32 1.06 -11.95
N ALA A 111 -17.40 1.77 -11.67
CA ALA A 111 -17.50 2.76 -10.58
C ALA A 111 -17.05 2.21 -9.21
N GLY A 112 -17.44 0.99 -8.84
CA GLY A 112 -17.01 0.34 -7.60
C GLY A 112 -15.49 0.13 -7.48
N LYS A 113 -14.80 -0.22 -8.58
CA LYS A 113 -13.34 -0.35 -8.61
C LYS A 113 -12.65 1.01 -8.54
N VAL A 114 -13.19 2.02 -9.24
CA VAL A 114 -12.70 3.40 -9.15
C VAL A 114 -12.77 3.90 -7.71
N ARG A 115 -13.94 3.74 -7.06
CA ARG A 115 -14.14 4.09 -5.65
C ARG A 115 -13.15 3.35 -4.76
N ALA A 116 -13.01 2.03 -4.94
CA ALA A 116 -12.09 1.22 -4.14
C ALA A 116 -10.64 1.68 -4.26
N ASN A 117 -10.18 1.99 -5.47
CA ASN A 117 -8.83 2.48 -5.72
C ASN A 117 -8.61 3.84 -5.04
N ILE A 118 -9.51 4.80 -5.25
CA ILE A 118 -9.42 6.15 -4.65
C ILE A 118 -9.41 6.06 -3.13
N THR A 119 -10.34 5.29 -2.54
CA THR A 119 -10.40 5.08 -1.09
C THR A 119 -9.12 4.45 -0.55
N LEU A 120 -8.56 3.45 -1.22
CA LEU A 120 -7.30 2.83 -0.78
C LEU A 120 -6.13 3.81 -0.81
N ALA A 121 -5.98 4.58 -1.89
CA ALA A 121 -4.92 5.57 -2.03
C ALA A 121 -5.00 6.66 -0.96
N LEU A 122 -6.22 7.19 -0.72
CA LEU A 122 -6.47 8.17 0.34
C LEU A 122 -6.21 7.60 1.73
N ALA A 123 -6.65 6.38 2.00
CA ALA A 123 -6.45 5.75 3.31
C ALA A 123 -4.96 5.50 3.61
N ILE A 124 -4.17 5.05 2.62
CA ILE A 124 -2.72 4.89 2.81
C ILE A 124 -2.02 6.24 2.96
N SER A 125 -2.41 7.26 2.18
CA SER A 125 -1.90 8.63 2.33
C SER A 125 -2.18 9.17 3.73
N ALA A 126 -3.42 9.04 4.22
CA ALA A 126 -3.82 9.43 5.57
C ALA A 126 -3.03 8.67 6.65
N GLN A 127 -2.84 7.35 6.51
CA GLN A 127 -1.99 6.58 7.41
C GLN A 127 -0.56 7.14 7.43
N ALA A 128 0.02 7.41 6.25
CA ALA A 128 1.39 7.90 6.14
C ALA A 128 1.58 9.29 6.78
N ILE A 129 0.59 10.17 6.67
CA ILE A 129 0.57 11.51 7.29
C ILE A 129 0.49 11.41 8.81
N ASN A 130 -0.43 10.59 9.31
CA ASN A 130 -0.75 10.52 10.74
C ASN A 130 0.24 9.67 11.54
N GLN A 131 0.96 8.75 10.90
CA GLN A 131 1.84 7.81 11.59
C GLN A 131 3.18 8.46 11.94
N LYS A 132 3.64 8.30 13.19
CA LYS A 132 4.93 8.87 13.66
C LYS A 132 6.14 8.19 13.01
N CYS A 133 6.11 6.87 12.87
CA CYS A 133 7.18 6.08 12.27
C CYS A 133 6.64 4.79 11.63
N THR A 134 7.39 4.26 10.67
CA THR A 134 7.07 3.03 9.94
C THR A 134 8.27 2.08 9.98
N GLN A 135 8.01 0.77 9.85
CA GLN A 135 9.05 -0.25 9.80
C GLN A 135 9.22 -0.75 8.36
N MET A 136 10.46 -0.75 7.86
CA MET A 136 10.80 -1.31 6.55
C MET A 136 10.93 -2.83 6.67
N ARG A 137 9.78 -3.50 6.67
CA ARG A 137 9.69 -4.97 6.65
C ARG A 137 8.62 -5.38 5.66
N LYS A 138 8.95 -6.30 4.76
CA LYS A 138 7.98 -6.90 3.86
C LYS A 138 6.91 -7.63 4.65
N THR A 139 5.66 -7.48 4.21
CA THR A 139 4.57 -8.30 4.73
C THR A 139 4.72 -9.67 4.15
N GLU A 140 4.95 -10.66 5.00
CA GLU A 140 4.88 -12.06 4.61
C GLU A 140 3.46 -12.34 4.13
N ILE A 141 3.34 -12.78 2.88
CA ILE A 141 2.08 -13.31 2.36
C ILE A 141 2.00 -14.74 2.87
N THR A 142 1.21 -14.92 3.93
CA THR A 142 1.05 -16.22 4.57
C THR A 142 0.10 -17.10 3.74
N GLU A 143 -0.28 -18.25 4.29
CA GLU A 143 -1.18 -19.24 3.70
C GLU A 143 -2.54 -18.65 3.27
N ASN A 144 -2.96 -17.54 3.87
CA ASN A 144 -4.22 -16.85 3.55
C ASN A 144 -4.00 -15.37 3.19
N PRO A 145 -3.85 -15.04 1.89
CA PRO A 145 -3.66 -13.67 1.44
C PRO A 145 -4.91 -12.79 1.64
N ALA A 146 -6.13 -13.34 1.49
CA ALA A 146 -7.35 -12.57 1.71
C ALA A 146 -7.47 -12.07 3.16
N PHE A 147 -7.22 -12.94 4.14
CA PHE A 147 -7.14 -12.57 5.55
C PHE A 147 -6.05 -11.51 5.78
N THR A 148 -4.85 -11.76 5.27
CA THR A 148 -3.69 -10.86 5.42
C THR A 148 -4.00 -9.46 4.91
N PHE A 149 -4.58 -9.34 3.72
CA PHE A 149 -4.92 -8.04 3.16
C PHE A 149 -6.09 -7.38 3.90
N ARG A 150 -7.12 -8.15 4.28
CA ARG A 150 -8.25 -7.61 5.06
C ARG A 150 -7.77 -7.01 6.38
N THR A 151 -6.88 -7.65 7.12
CA THR A 151 -6.35 -7.07 8.37
C THR A 151 -5.61 -5.75 8.13
N PHE A 152 -4.98 -5.58 6.96
CA PHE A 152 -4.41 -4.29 6.57
C PHE A 152 -5.50 -3.24 6.27
N LEU A 153 -6.55 -3.60 5.52
CA LEU A 153 -7.69 -2.70 5.26
C LEU A 153 -8.39 -2.24 6.55
N LEU A 154 -8.51 -3.12 7.54
CA LEU A 154 -9.06 -2.75 8.86
C LEU A 154 -8.15 -1.76 9.60
N ARG A 155 -6.83 -1.95 9.56
CA ARG A 155 -5.87 -1.00 10.15
C ARG A 155 -5.84 0.36 9.44
N LEU A 156 -6.24 0.40 8.16
CA LEU A 156 -6.47 1.63 7.42
C LEU A 156 -7.78 2.34 7.80
N GLY A 157 -8.60 1.75 8.68
CA GLY A 157 -9.90 2.31 9.08
C GLY A 157 -11.04 2.00 8.11
N LEU A 158 -10.85 1.09 7.14
CA LEU A 158 -11.92 0.68 6.22
C LEU A 158 -12.87 -0.33 6.90
N ILE A 159 -13.57 0.14 7.92
CA ILE A 159 -14.45 -0.62 8.82
C ILE A 159 -15.87 -0.10 8.69
N GLY A 160 -16.87 -0.99 8.74
CA GLY A 160 -18.28 -0.60 8.64
C GLY A 160 -18.92 -0.92 7.28
N PRO A 161 -20.26 -0.74 7.17
CA PRO A 161 -21.02 -1.03 5.96
C PRO A 161 -20.65 -0.12 4.78
N GLU A 162 -20.24 1.12 5.02
CA GLU A 162 -19.89 2.12 4.01
C GLU A 162 -18.67 1.71 3.16
N TYR A 163 -17.76 0.90 3.73
CA TYR A 163 -16.59 0.34 3.04
C TYR A 163 -16.79 -1.12 2.60
N LYS A 164 -17.98 -1.69 2.75
CA LYS A 164 -18.25 -3.09 2.37
C LYS A 164 -17.88 -3.35 0.91
N ASN A 165 -18.42 -2.55 -0.02
CA ASN A 165 -18.15 -2.68 -1.45
C ASN A 165 -16.66 -2.42 -1.79
N VAL A 166 -16.02 -1.46 -1.11
CA VAL A 166 -14.58 -1.19 -1.28
C VAL A 166 -13.76 -2.43 -0.92
N ARG A 167 -14.02 -3.03 0.25
CA ARG A 167 -13.33 -4.25 0.68
C ARG A 167 -13.62 -5.43 -0.25
N GLU A 168 -14.85 -5.57 -0.74
CA GLU A 168 -15.21 -6.61 -1.70
C GLU A 168 -14.37 -6.52 -2.97
N HIS A 169 -14.24 -5.33 -3.58
CA HIS A 169 -13.42 -5.14 -4.77
C HIS A 169 -11.92 -5.36 -4.50
N LEU A 170 -11.41 -4.87 -3.37
CA LEU A 170 -10.00 -5.01 -3.01
C LEU A 170 -9.59 -6.45 -2.65
N LEU A 171 -10.53 -7.25 -2.16
CA LEU A 171 -10.29 -8.65 -1.78
C LEU A 171 -10.65 -9.64 -2.90
N ALA A 172 -11.26 -9.19 -4.00
CA ALA A 172 -11.84 -10.06 -5.02
C ALA A 172 -10.82 -11.01 -5.69
N ASN A 173 -9.55 -10.59 -5.81
CA ASN A 173 -8.50 -11.36 -6.47
C ASN A 173 -7.62 -12.16 -5.51
N LEU A 174 -7.95 -12.20 -4.21
CA LEU A 174 -7.14 -12.90 -3.20
C LEU A 174 -7.82 -14.19 -2.77
N GLU A 175 -7.04 -15.26 -2.72
CA GLU A 175 -7.46 -16.58 -2.25
C GLU A 175 -7.57 -16.62 -0.72
N GLY A 176 -8.37 -17.57 -0.23
CA GLY A 176 -8.53 -17.86 1.20
C GLY A 176 -9.75 -17.21 1.85
N ASP A 177 -10.00 -17.62 3.09
CA ASP A 177 -11.10 -17.12 3.91
C ASP A 177 -10.79 -15.69 4.39
N ARG A 178 -11.77 -14.79 4.34
CA ARG A 178 -11.60 -13.39 4.74
C ARG A 178 -11.59 -13.20 6.26
N ALA A 179 -12.28 -14.06 6.99
CA ALA A 179 -12.47 -13.97 8.43
C ALA A 179 -11.40 -14.71 9.24
N TRP A 180 -10.89 -15.83 8.73
CA TRP A 180 -9.97 -16.72 9.46
C TRP A 180 -8.61 -16.83 8.77
N ARG A 181 -7.52 -16.84 9.55
CA ARG A 181 -6.16 -16.99 9.01
C ARG A 181 -5.89 -18.44 8.62
N TYR A 182 -6.27 -19.36 9.49
CA TYR A 182 -6.14 -20.81 9.32
C TYR A 182 -7.53 -21.43 9.14
N ASP A 183 -7.57 -22.74 8.90
CA ASP A 183 -8.83 -23.47 8.92
C ASP A 183 -9.54 -23.29 10.28
N ARG A 184 -10.88 -23.22 10.28
CA ARG A 184 -11.66 -22.99 11.49
C ARG A 184 -11.42 -24.08 12.54
N SER A 185 -11.18 -25.32 12.12
CA SER A 185 -10.88 -26.45 13.00
C SER A 185 -9.56 -26.28 13.76
N THR A 186 -8.69 -25.37 13.35
CA THR A 186 -7.43 -25.10 14.07
C THR A 186 -7.66 -24.25 15.32
N TYR A 187 -8.80 -23.56 15.43
CA TYR A 187 -9.09 -22.67 16.56
C TYR A 187 -9.81 -23.43 17.67
N GLU A 188 -9.08 -23.78 18.74
CA GLU A 188 -9.62 -24.53 19.88
C GLU A 188 -10.89 -23.92 20.49
N CYS A 189 -11.01 -22.59 20.49
CA CYS A 189 -12.18 -21.90 21.03
C CYS A 189 -13.49 -22.22 20.28
N LEU A 190 -13.41 -22.59 19.01
CA LEU A 190 -14.58 -23.01 18.22
C LEU A 190 -14.91 -24.49 18.41
N ASN A 191 -13.89 -25.32 18.68
CA ASN A 191 -14.04 -26.77 18.80
C ASN A 191 -14.55 -27.23 20.17
N ARG A 192 -14.52 -26.36 21.20
CA ARG A 192 -14.99 -26.70 22.56
C ARG A 192 -16.47 -27.10 22.60
N ASN A 193 -17.30 -26.53 21.72
CA ASN A 193 -18.73 -26.80 21.71
C ASN A 193 -19.06 -28.13 21.01
N HIS A 194 -18.37 -28.49 19.92
CA HIS A 194 -18.59 -29.76 19.22
C HIS A 194 -18.20 -30.98 20.07
N ARG A 195 -17.09 -30.89 20.83
CA ARG A 195 -16.70 -31.99 21.75
C ARG A 195 -17.65 -32.20 22.92
N ALA A 196 -18.45 -31.18 23.29
CA ALA A 196 -19.45 -31.30 24.34
C ALA A 196 -20.79 -31.88 23.82
N GLU A 197 -21.06 -31.75 22.53
CA GLU A 197 -22.21 -32.36 21.85
C GLU A 197 -21.94 -33.83 21.50
N ASP A 198 -20.73 -34.18 21.05
CA ASP A 198 -20.32 -35.57 20.76
C ASP A 198 -20.14 -36.44 22.02
N ALA A 199 -20.13 -35.83 23.21
CA ALA A 199 -19.98 -36.49 24.50
C ALA A 199 -21.31 -36.67 25.26
N ARG A 200 -22.45 -36.35 24.63
CA ARG A 200 -23.81 -36.60 25.14
C ARG A 200 -24.50 -37.69 24.34
#